data_AF-A0A914YT44-F1
#
_entry.id   AF-A0A914YT44-F1
#
_cell.length_a   1.000
_cell.length_b   1.000
_cell.length_c   1.000
_cell.angle_alpha   90.00
_cell.angle_beta   90.00
_cell.angle_gamma   90.00
#
_symmetry.space_group_name_H-M   'P 1'
#
loop_
_entity.id
_entity.type
_entity.pdbx_description
1 polymer ?
#
loop_
_entity_poly.entity_id
_entity_poly.type
_entity_poly.pdbx_seq_one_letter_code
_entity_poly.pdbx_strand_id
1 'polypeptide(L)'
;MIQQDTFWRENLLDLNIEISQPEADIIFDRAAESGGNLIAGGYYFARPTCAAKAFFKQLSYDLEDFYTPDNTYMTILCSNEGLATCGHAPFSMITNYLWLTEPSRLSSVKSVPSLIQFDGDTKLGGKLQKMKALGFDFVENDGKTCKPESVKAAQEAVVKSRKSIDQKASRSYSQIQFGVYQWFIDQFYKSAPTKYLLEKFIFPFAHYFMITI
;
A
#
# COMPACT_ATOMS: atom_id res chain seq x y z
N MET A 1 -7.34 0.91 9.46
CA MET A 1 -8.37 1.06 8.43
C MET A 1 -8.54 -0.28 7.71
N ILE A 2 -9.74 -0.65 7.27
CA ILE A 2 -9.97 -1.88 6.50
C ILE A 2 -10.27 -1.47 5.07
N GLN A 3 -9.37 -1.79 4.13
CA GLN A 3 -9.61 -1.53 2.71
C GLN A 3 -10.39 -2.69 2.10
N GLN A 4 -11.48 -2.36 1.40
CA GLN A 4 -12.41 -3.33 0.80
C GLN A 4 -11.80 -4.13 -0.36
N ASP A 5 -10.71 -3.63 -0.91
CA ASP A 5 -10.00 -4.17 -2.06
C ASP A 5 -8.72 -4.92 -1.68
N THR A 6 -8.64 -5.42 -0.45
CA THR A 6 -7.51 -6.21 0.02
C THR A 6 -7.93 -7.65 0.21
N PHE A 7 -7.11 -8.59 -0.24
CA PHE A 7 -7.23 -9.99 0.11
C PHE A 7 -6.47 -10.28 1.41
N TRP A 8 -7.17 -10.82 2.40
CA TRP A 8 -6.66 -11.07 3.75
C TRP A 8 -6.40 -12.56 3.91
N ARG A 9 -5.13 -12.96 3.94
CA ARG A 9 -4.72 -14.35 4.18
C ARG A 9 -4.59 -14.64 5.68
N GLU A 10 -4.17 -13.64 6.44
CA GLU A 10 -4.02 -13.71 7.89
C GLU A 10 -4.82 -12.58 8.54
N ASN A 11 -5.13 -12.73 9.83
CA ASN A 11 -5.81 -11.70 10.60
C ASN A 11 -4.84 -10.53 10.87
N LEU A 12 -5.34 -9.29 10.71
CA LEU A 12 -4.57 -8.08 11.01
C LEU A 12 -4.03 -8.07 12.45
N LEU A 13 -4.78 -8.64 13.40
CA LEU A 13 -4.40 -8.71 14.81
C LEU A 13 -3.24 -9.70 15.08
N ASP A 14 -3.04 -10.66 14.18
CA ASP A 14 -2.03 -11.71 14.34
C ASP A 14 -0.70 -11.36 13.64
N LEU A 15 -0.64 -10.23 12.93
CA LEU A 15 0.55 -9.81 12.18
C LEU A 15 1.69 -9.34 13.08
N ASN A 16 1.39 -8.92 14.32
CA ASN A 16 2.38 -8.51 15.33
C ASN A 16 3.45 -7.53 14.80
N ILE A 17 3.04 -6.61 13.92
CA ILE A 17 3.93 -5.67 13.20
C ILE A 17 4.78 -4.85 14.19
N GLU A 18 4.17 -4.50 15.31
CA GLU A 18 4.70 -3.67 16.38
C GLU A 18 5.84 -4.31 17.18
N ILE A 19 6.00 -5.65 17.12
CA ILE A 19 7.09 -6.35 17.80
C ILE A 19 8.45 -6.00 17.18
N SER A 20 8.48 -5.85 15.85
CA SER A 20 9.72 -5.56 15.12
C SER A 20 10.21 -4.12 15.30
N GLN A 21 9.32 -3.22 15.72
CA GLN A 21 9.55 -1.77 15.80
C GLN A 21 8.92 -1.21 17.09
N PRO A 22 9.49 -1.55 18.27
CA PRO A 22 8.93 -1.16 19.56
C PRO A 22 8.89 0.35 19.78
N GLU A 23 9.87 1.06 19.24
CA GLU A 23 10.04 2.52 19.40
C GLU A 23 9.18 3.35 18.43
N ALA A 24 8.55 2.72 17.44
CA ALA A 24 7.71 3.44 16.49
C ALA A 24 6.35 3.80 17.12
N ASP A 25 6.00 5.08 17.06
CA ASP A 25 4.67 5.59 17.41
C ASP A 25 3.63 5.13 16.39
N ILE A 26 3.99 5.11 15.12
CA ILE A 26 3.12 4.71 14.01
C ILE A 26 3.93 3.85 13.04
N ILE A 27 3.35 2.74 12.58
CA ILE A 27 3.95 1.86 11.57
C ILE A 27 3.04 1.82 10.34
N PHE A 28 3.57 2.20 9.19
CA PHE A 28 2.82 2.31 7.94
C PHE A 28 3.13 1.18 6.96
N ASP A 29 2.18 0.83 6.10
CA ASP A 29 2.45 0.10 4.87
C ASP A 29 3.26 0.94 3.87
N ARG A 30 3.91 0.27 2.91
CA ARG A 30 4.85 0.90 1.97
C ARG A 30 4.33 0.82 0.54
N ALA A 31 4.57 1.87 -0.25
CA ALA A 31 4.18 1.91 -1.65
C ALA A 31 5.00 0.95 -2.53
N ALA A 32 6.24 0.65 -2.15
CA ALA A 32 7.11 -0.30 -2.83
C ALA A 32 8.09 -1.01 -1.88
N GLU A 33 8.61 -2.16 -2.31
CA GLU A 33 9.59 -2.93 -1.56
C GLU A 33 10.96 -2.23 -1.49
N SER A 34 11.42 -1.72 -2.64
CA SER A 34 12.66 -0.96 -2.77
C SER A 34 12.34 0.51 -3.03
N GLY A 35 13.31 1.40 -2.83
CA GLY A 35 13.11 2.82 -3.16
C GLY A 35 12.56 3.69 -2.04
N GLY A 36 12.87 3.39 -0.77
CA GLY A 36 12.68 4.31 0.35
C GLY A 36 11.37 4.14 1.13
N ASN A 37 10.98 5.22 1.82
CA ASN A 37 10.01 5.23 2.91
C ASN A 37 8.64 5.81 2.50
N LEU A 38 8.35 5.87 1.20
CA LEU A 38 7.04 6.34 0.73
C LEU A 38 5.94 5.45 1.32
N ILE A 39 5.06 6.09 2.09
CA ILE A 39 3.90 5.46 2.71
C ILE A 39 2.88 5.15 1.62
N ALA A 40 2.27 3.96 1.68
CA ALA A 40 1.10 3.66 0.85
C ALA A 40 -0.17 4.28 1.47
N GLY A 41 -0.34 4.14 2.78
CA GLY A 41 -1.40 4.79 3.55
C GLY A 41 -2.67 3.95 3.69
N GLY A 42 -2.71 2.75 3.11
CA GLY A 42 -3.87 1.87 3.18
C GLY A 42 -4.01 1.18 4.54
N TYR A 43 -2.88 0.81 5.14
CA TYR A 43 -2.78 0.19 6.45
C TYR A 43 -1.75 0.88 7.33
N TYR A 44 -2.10 1.04 8.60
CA TYR A 44 -1.16 1.49 9.62
C TYR A 44 -1.54 0.91 10.98
N PHE A 45 -0.53 0.80 11.83
CA PHE A 45 -0.66 0.56 13.26
C PHE A 45 -0.22 1.82 13.99
N ALA A 46 -1.08 2.38 14.86
CA ALA A 46 -0.75 3.57 15.64
C ALA A 46 -0.82 3.22 17.13
N ARG A 47 0.26 3.49 17.86
CA ARG A 47 0.26 3.38 19.32
C ARG A 47 -0.55 4.52 19.93
N PRO A 48 -1.15 4.31 21.11
CA PRO A 48 -1.87 5.35 21.83
C PRO A 48 -0.90 6.33 22.54
N THR A 49 0.02 6.94 21.79
CA THR A 49 0.98 7.93 22.30
C THR A 49 0.55 9.36 21.98
N CYS A 50 1.06 10.33 22.75
CA CYS A 50 0.84 11.74 22.46
C CYS A 50 1.39 12.14 21.09
N ALA A 51 2.52 11.56 20.68
CA ALA A 51 3.15 11.80 19.39
C ALA A 51 2.29 11.29 18.23
N ALA A 52 1.77 10.06 18.29
CA ALA A 52 0.85 9.54 17.28
C ALA A 52 -0.42 10.41 17.16
N LYS A 53 -0.98 10.86 18.29
CA LYS A 53 -2.13 11.78 18.30
C LYS A 53 -1.78 13.13 17.68
N ALA A 54 -0.61 13.68 17.97
CA ALA A 54 -0.14 14.95 17.39
C ALA A 54 0.04 14.82 15.87
N PHE A 55 0.61 13.71 15.39
CA PHE A 55 0.74 13.41 13.97
C PHE A 55 -0.62 13.43 13.25
N PHE A 56 -1.60 12.65 13.71
CA PHE A 56 -2.91 12.60 13.04
C PHE A 56 -3.71 13.90 13.19
N LYS A 57 -3.51 14.64 14.28
CA LYS A 57 -4.09 15.98 14.43
C LYS A 57 -3.53 16.94 13.39
N GLN A 58 -2.22 16.95 13.20
CA GLN A 58 -1.55 17.78 12.19
C GLN A 58 -2.01 17.39 10.78
N LEU A 59 -1.95 16.09 10.45
CA LEU A 59 -2.46 15.56 9.18
C LEU A 59 -3.90 16.00 8.89
N SER A 60 -4.80 15.87 9.87
CA SER A 60 -6.21 16.27 9.71
C SER A 60 -6.37 17.76 9.51
N TYR A 61 -5.62 18.58 10.25
CA TYR A 61 -5.69 20.04 10.14
C TYR A 61 -5.18 20.50 8.76
N ASP A 62 -4.07 19.94 8.30
CA ASP A 62 -3.47 20.36 7.02
C ASP A 62 -4.28 19.89 5.83
N LEU A 63 -4.83 18.67 5.86
CA LEU A 63 -5.68 18.15 4.77
C LEU A 63 -7.04 18.87 4.67
N GLU A 64 -7.45 19.63 5.69
CA GLU A 64 -8.65 20.47 5.63
C GLU A 64 -8.45 21.68 4.71
N ASP A 65 -7.24 22.27 4.71
CA ASP A 65 -6.92 23.50 3.99
C ASP A 65 -6.01 23.28 2.77
N PHE A 66 -5.31 22.15 2.69
CA PHE A 66 -4.29 21.87 1.68
C PHE A 66 -4.61 20.62 0.87
N TYR A 67 -4.87 20.81 -0.43
CA TYR A 67 -5.10 19.71 -1.35
C TYR A 67 -3.79 19.01 -1.69
N THR A 68 -3.51 17.87 -1.05
CA THR A 68 -2.34 17.03 -1.30
C THR A 68 -2.70 15.55 -1.15
N PRO A 69 -2.04 14.62 -1.86
CA PRO A 69 -2.17 13.21 -1.56
C PRO A 69 -1.79 12.90 -0.12
N ASP A 70 -2.69 12.24 0.60
CA ASP A 70 -2.54 11.85 2.00
C ASP A 70 -1.25 11.05 2.23
N ASN A 71 -0.95 10.08 1.37
CA ASN A 71 0.23 9.22 1.44
C ASN A 71 1.57 10.00 1.39
N THR A 72 1.60 11.02 0.53
CA THR A 72 2.75 11.88 0.30
C THR A 72 2.93 12.82 1.49
N TYR A 73 1.83 13.38 1.99
CA TYR A 73 1.86 14.24 3.17
C TYR A 73 2.22 13.50 4.45
N MET A 74 1.67 12.30 4.66
CA MET A 74 2.07 11.42 5.76
C MET A 74 3.57 11.12 5.72
N THR A 75 4.14 10.93 4.53
CA THR A 75 5.58 10.71 4.35
C THR A 75 6.39 11.94 4.78
N ILE A 76 5.93 13.14 4.42
CA ILE A 76 6.56 14.40 4.86
C ILE A 76 6.51 14.55 6.38
N LEU A 77 5.34 14.31 6.99
CA LEU A 77 5.16 14.40 8.44
C LEU A 77 6.06 13.41 9.18
N CYS A 78 6.26 12.20 8.64
CA CYS A 78 7.19 11.21 9.18
C CYS A 78 8.66 11.62 9.04
N SER A 79 9.00 12.36 7.99
CA SER A 79 10.34 12.94 7.80
C SER A 79 10.57 14.23 8.58
N ASN A 80 9.57 14.75 9.29
CA ASN A 80 9.73 15.88 10.20
C ASN A 80 10.13 15.36 11.58
N GLU A 81 11.44 15.48 11.88
CA GLU A 81 11.98 15.09 13.18
C GLU A 81 11.21 15.77 14.33
N GLY A 82 10.76 14.97 15.29
CA GLY A 82 10.11 15.46 16.51
C GLY A 82 8.57 15.45 16.54
N LEU A 83 7.89 15.14 15.44
CA LEU A 83 6.41 15.01 15.45
C LEU A 83 5.94 13.63 15.93
N ALA A 84 6.41 12.57 15.29
CA ALA A 84 6.20 11.18 15.68
C ALA A 84 7.30 10.29 15.10
N THR A 85 7.60 9.19 15.78
CA THR A 85 8.55 8.18 15.28
C THR A 85 7.80 7.22 14.35
N CYS A 86 8.09 7.30 13.06
CA CYS A 86 7.46 6.43 12.07
C CYS A 86 8.30 5.19 11.76
N GLY A 87 7.64 4.04 11.75
CA GLY A 87 8.15 2.76 11.26
C GLY A 87 7.45 2.34 9.97
N HIS A 88 7.94 1.25 9.38
CA HIS A 88 7.36 0.69 8.16
C HIS A 88 7.16 -0.82 8.26
N ALA A 89 5.96 -1.30 7.94
CA ALA A 89 5.68 -2.72 7.86
C ALA A 89 6.51 -3.36 6.73
N PRO A 90 6.97 -4.61 6.89
CA PRO A 90 7.62 -5.35 5.82
C PRO A 90 6.72 -5.44 4.59
N PHE A 91 7.23 -5.10 3.41
CA PHE A 91 6.46 -5.18 2.15
C PHE A 91 6.10 -6.63 1.79
N SER A 92 6.85 -7.60 2.32
CA SER A 92 6.53 -9.03 2.24
C SER A 92 5.31 -9.43 3.07
N MET A 93 4.89 -8.61 4.03
CA MET A 93 3.74 -8.86 4.90
C MET A 93 2.48 -8.15 4.37
N ILE A 94 2.59 -6.85 4.08
CA ILE A 94 1.54 -6.05 3.45
C ILE A 94 2.05 -5.58 2.10
N THR A 95 1.45 -6.09 1.04
CA THR A 95 1.86 -5.77 -0.34
C THR A 95 0.69 -5.20 -1.14
N ASN A 96 1.00 -4.74 -2.35
CA ASN A 96 0.03 -4.18 -3.28
C ASN A 96 0.02 -4.93 -4.63
N TYR A 97 -0.58 -4.29 -5.64
CA TYR A 97 -0.73 -4.82 -6.99
C TYR A 97 0.58 -5.31 -7.62
N LEU A 98 1.74 -4.79 -7.19
CA LEU A 98 3.05 -5.23 -7.67
C LEU A 98 3.28 -6.73 -7.46
N TRP A 99 2.75 -7.31 -6.38
CA TRP A 99 2.85 -8.75 -6.18
C TRP A 99 2.04 -9.54 -7.21
N LEU A 100 0.93 -8.99 -7.69
CA LEU A 100 0.07 -9.66 -8.67
C LEU A 100 0.58 -9.47 -10.11
N THR A 101 1.06 -8.28 -10.46
CA THR A 101 1.36 -7.91 -11.85
C THR A 101 2.85 -7.82 -12.17
N GLU A 102 3.71 -7.61 -11.17
CA GLU A 102 5.15 -7.41 -11.35
C GLU A 102 6.00 -8.22 -10.34
N PRO A 103 5.79 -9.55 -10.19
CA PRO A 103 6.59 -10.40 -9.31
C PRO A 103 8.09 -10.17 -9.45
N SER A 104 8.59 -10.06 -10.67
CA SER A 104 10.03 -9.93 -10.94
C SER A 104 10.69 -8.70 -10.32
N ARG A 105 9.91 -7.68 -9.90
CA ARG A 105 10.41 -6.49 -9.21
C ARG A 105 10.50 -6.66 -7.70
N LEU A 106 10.01 -7.77 -7.16
CA LEU A 106 10.04 -8.06 -5.74
C LEU A 106 11.13 -9.08 -5.44
N SER A 107 11.93 -8.81 -4.43
CA SER A 107 12.88 -9.74 -3.84
C SER A 107 12.18 -10.72 -2.89
N SER A 108 11.04 -10.32 -2.32
CA SER A 108 10.17 -11.13 -1.44
C SER A 108 9.17 -12.04 -2.16
N VAL A 109 9.30 -12.26 -3.48
CA VAL A 109 8.39 -13.12 -4.30
C VAL A 109 8.15 -14.49 -3.68
N LYS A 110 9.13 -15.01 -2.93
CA LYS A 110 9.09 -16.35 -2.33
C LYS A 110 8.15 -16.46 -1.13
N SER A 111 7.88 -15.36 -0.41
CA SER A 111 6.93 -15.36 0.70
C SER A 111 5.56 -14.91 0.22
N VAL A 112 4.53 -15.67 0.59
CA VAL A 112 3.14 -15.29 0.35
C VAL A 112 2.75 -14.20 1.36
N PRO A 113 2.37 -12.99 0.91
CA PRO A 113 2.02 -11.91 1.80
C PRO A 113 0.79 -12.23 2.64
N SER A 114 0.72 -11.62 3.81
CA SER A 114 -0.44 -11.74 4.71
C SER A 114 -1.62 -10.94 4.19
N LEU A 115 -1.35 -9.74 3.65
CA LEU A 115 -2.33 -8.85 3.03
C LEU A 115 -1.88 -8.45 1.63
N ILE A 116 -2.80 -8.51 0.65
CA ILE A 116 -2.54 -8.16 -0.75
C ILE A 116 -3.57 -7.12 -1.21
N GLN A 117 -3.15 -5.87 -1.40
CA GLN A 117 -3.99 -4.76 -1.88
C GLN A 117 -4.09 -4.77 -3.42
N PHE A 118 -5.29 -4.55 -3.95
CA PHE A 118 -5.55 -4.53 -5.41
C PHE A 118 -5.54 -3.10 -5.97
N ASP A 119 -4.60 -2.28 -5.51
CA ASP A 119 -4.50 -0.87 -5.87
C ASP A 119 -4.13 -0.59 -7.34
N GLY A 120 -4.39 0.65 -7.75
CA GLY A 120 -3.88 1.19 -9.02
C GLY A 120 -4.83 1.06 -10.21
N ASP A 121 -6.04 0.53 -10.07
CA ASP A 121 -7.07 0.61 -11.13
C ASP A 121 -7.99 1.81 -10.90
N THR A 122 -8.03 2.73 -11.85
CA THR A 122 -8.70 4.04 -11.70
C THR A 122 -10.15 4.05 -12.21
N LYS A 123 -10.59 2.98 -12.91
CA LYS A 123 -11.98 2.87 -13.34
C LYS A 123 -12.88 2.50 -12.16
N LEU A 124 -13.92 3.31 -11.94
CA LEU A 124 -14.95 3.05 -10.94
C LEU A 124 -15.56 1.65 -11.16
N GLY A 125 -15.53 0.80 -10.13
CA GLY A 125 -15.95 -0.61 -10.22
C GLY A 125 -14.96 -1.56 -10.90
N GLY A 126 -13.94 -1.06 -11.60
CA GLY A 126 -12.91 -1.85 -12.28
C GLY A 126 -12.05 -2.66 -11.32
N LYS A 127 -11.73 -2.09 -10.15
CA LYS A 127 -10.95 -2.74 -9.09
C LYS A 127 -11.58 -4.05 -8.62
N LEU A 128 -12.87 -4.01 -8.25
CA LEU A 128 -13.61 -5.20 -7.82
C LEU A 128 -13.82 -6.19 -8.98
N GLN A 129 -14.10 -5.73 -10.20
CA GLN A 129 -14.20 -6.61 -11.36
C GLN A 129 -12.88 -7.34 -11.65
N LYS A 130 -11.75 -6.65 -11.52
CA LYS A 130 -10.42 -7.23 -11.67
C LYS A 130 -10.12 -8.27 -10.58
N MET A 131 -10.47 -7.98 -9.33
CA MET A 131 -10.41 -8.96 -8.24
C MET A 131 -11.19 -10.23 -8.60
N LYS A 132 -12.45 -10.08 -9.07
CA LYS A 132 -13.28 -11.22 -9.51
C LYS A 132 -12.65 -11.98 -10.67
N ALA A 133 -12.13 -11.29 -11.68
CA ALA A 133 -11.47 -11.90 -12.83
C ALA A 133 -10.21 -12.70 -12.44
N LEU A 134 -9.51 -12.27 -11.39
CA LEU A 134 -8.37 -12.96 -10.80
C LEU A 134 -8.78 -14.14 -9.89
N GLY A 135 -10.07 -14.35 -9.66
CA GLY A 135 -10.61 -15.44 -8.83
C GLY A 135 -10.95 -15.04 -7.39
N PHE A 136 -10.86 -13.75 -7.05
CA PHE A 136 -11.20 -13.21 -5.73
C PHE A 136 -12.69 -12.78 -5.70
N ASP A 137 -13.60 -13.66 -6.14
CA ASP A 137 -15.05 -13.46 -6.07
C ASP A 137 -15.65 -14.31 -4.95
N PHE A 138 -15.81 -13.71 -3.77
CA PHE A 138 -16.14 -14.42 -2.53
C PHE A 138 -17.61 -14.33 -2.11
N VAL A 139 -18.43 -13.59 -2.84
CA VAL A 139 -19.82 -13.35 -2.48
C VAL A 139 -20.73 -13.79 -3.63
N GLU A 140 -21.84 -14.43 -3.30
CA GLU A 140 -22.91 -14.78 -4.23
C GLU A 140 -23.57 -13.54 -4.84
N ASN A 141 -24.35 -13.77 -5.90
CA ASN A 141 -25.09 -12.69 -6.58
C ASN A 141 -26.11 -11.99 -5.67
N ASP A 142 -26.45 -12.59 -4.53
CA ASP A 142 -27.31 -11.99 -3.49
C ASP A 142 -26.59 -10.92 -2.65
N GLY A 143 -25.26 -10.78 -2.79
CA GLY A 143 -24.43 -9.82 -2.07
C GLY A 143 -24.27 -10.10 -0.58
N LYS A 144 -24.74 -11.25 -0.08
CA LYS A 144 -24.81 -11.58 1.35
C LYS A 144 -24.20 -12.93 1.69
N THR A 145 -24.31 -13.90 0.79
CA THR A 145 -23.85 -15.26 1.03
C THR A 145 -22.41 -15.41 0.58
N CYS A 146 -21.57 -15.96 1.46
CA CYS A 146 -20.16 -16.24 1.17
C CYS A 146 -20.05 -17.48 0.27
N LYS A 147 -19.12 -17.46 -0.70
CA LYS A 147 -18.70 -18.58 -1.55
C LYS A 147 -17.50 -19.30 -0.93
N PRO A 148 -17.68 -20.31 -0.05
CA PRO A 148 -16.56 -20.95 0.65
C PRO A 148 -15.58 -21.62 -0.32
N GLU A 149 -16.07 -22.16 -1.44
CA GLU A 149 -15.20 -22.78 -2.46
C GLU A 149 -14.29 -21.76 -3.16
N SER A 150 -14.81 -20.58 -3.51
CA SER A 150 -13.99 -19.51 -4.09
C SER A 150 -12.92 -19.01 -3.13
N VAL A 151 -13.24 -18.89 -1.83
CA VAL A 151 -12.27 -18.53 -0.79
C VAL A 151 -11.14 -19.56 -0.72
N LYS A 152 -11.50 -20.84 -0.66
CA LYS A 152 -10.52 -21.93 -0.62
C LYS A 152 -9.66 -21.98 -1.89
N ALA A 153 -10.28 -21.82 -3.06
CA ALA A 153 -9.58 -21.78 -4.34
C ALA A 153 -8.59 -20.61 -4.41
N ALA A 154 -8.97 -19.42 -3.93
CA ALA A 154 -8.07 -18.27 -3.90
C ALA A 154 -6.89 -18.48 -2.93
N GLN A 155 -7.14 -19.03 -1.74
CA GLN A 155 -6.08 -19.39 -0.79
C GLN A 155 -5.09 -20.39 -1.41
N GLU A 156 -5.58 -21.43 -2.08
CA GLU A 156 -4.74 -22.41 -2.75
C GLU A 156 -3.98 -21.83 -3.95
N ALA A 157 -4.62 -20.98 -4.76
CA ALA A 157 -3.99 -20.33 -5.91
C ALA A 157 -2.83 -19.43 -5.50
N VAL A 158 -3.01 -18.64 -4.44
CA VAL A 158 -2.00 -17.72 -3.90
C VAL A 158 -0.79 -18.50 -3.34
N VAL A 159 -1.01 -19.66 -2.70
CA VAL A 159 0.06 -20.47 -2.09
C VAL A 159 0.76 -21.40 -3.09
N LYS A 160 -0.01 -22.15 -3.89
CA LYS A 160 0.52 -23.26 -4.71
C LYS A 160 0.83 -22.87 -6.14
N SER A 161 0.12 -21.90 -6.71
CA SER A 161 0.07 -21.72 -8.16
C SER A 161 -0.07 -20.25 -8.56
N ARG A 162 0.75 -19.38 -7.95
CA ARG A 162 0.88 -17.96 -8.31
C ARG A 162 0.88 -17.73 -9.83
N LYS A 163 1.52 -18.63 -10.59
CA LYS A 163 1.50 -18.67 -12.07
C LYS A 163 0.10 -18.54 -12.71
N SER A 164 -0.93 -19.13 -12.10
CA SER A 164 -2.32 -19.05 -12.58
C SER A 164 -2.94 -17.67 -12.40
N ILE A 165 -2.53 -16.95 -11.34
CA ILE A 165 -2.89 -15.56 -11.10
C ILE A 165 -2.08 -14.67 -12.05
N ASP A 166 -0.76 -14.90 -12.16
CA ASP A 166 0.14 -14.14 -13.04
C ASP A 166 -0.32 -14.17 -14.51
N GLN A 167 -0.80 -15.32 -15.00
CA GLN A 167 -1.32 -15.47 -16.36
C GLN A 167 -2.59 -14.65 -16.62
N LYS A 168 -3.40 -14.41 -15.58
CA LYS A 168 -4.64 -13.63 -15.66
C LYS A 168 -4.40 -12.15 -15.31
N ALA A 169 -3.33 -11.84 -14.60
CA ALA A 169 -2.99 -10.51 -14.14
C ALA A 169 -2.36 -9.70 -15.28
N SER A 170 -3.20 -8.93 -15.98
CA SER A 170 -2.75 -7.90 -16.91
C SER A 170 -2.65 -6.53 -16.23
N ARG A 171 -1.68 -5.73 -16.66
CA ARG A 171 -1.52 -4.35 -16.18
C ARG A 171 -2.59 -3.46 -16.82
N SER A 172 -3.29 -2.67 -16.00
CA SER A 172 -4.07 -1.55 -16.52
C SER A 172 -3.14 -0.40 -16.90
N TYR A 173 -3.62 0.52 -17.74
CA TYR A 173 -2.86 1.73 -18.09
C TYR A 173 -2.46 2.54 -16.85
N SER A 174 -3.37 2.66 -15.89
CA SER A 174 -3.12 3.33 -14.61
C SER A 174 -2.02 2.65 -13.80
N GLN A 175 -1.96 1.31 -13.76
CA GLN A 175 -0.88 0.60 -13.08
C GLN A 175 0.48 0.82 -13.75
N ILE A 176 0.51 0.97 -15.08
CA ILE A 176 1.76 1.34 -15.79
C ILE A 176 2.18 2.75 -15.39
N GLN A 177 1.25 3.71 -15.36
CA GLN A 177 1.51 5.08 -14.93
C GLN A 177 2.02 5.14 -13.47
N PHE A 178 1.35 4.44 -12.55
CA PHE A 178 1.81 4.29 -11.16
C PHE A 178 3.19 3.64 -11.07
N GLY A 179 3.45 2.62 -11.89
CA GLY A 179 4.75 1.96 -11.93
C GLY A 179 5.89 2.90 -12.37
N VAL A 180 5.61 3.83 -13.29
CA VAL A 180 6.56 4.88 -13.71
C VAL A 180 6.79 5.89 -12.60
N TYR A 181 5.74 6.40 -11.95
CA TYR A 181 5.88 7.33 -10.83
C TYR A 181 6.67 6.70 -9.68
N GLN A 182 6.35 5.45 -9.33
CA GLN A 182 7.07 4.71 -8.31
C GLN A 182 8.55 4.56 -8.69
N TRP A 183 8.86 4.23 -9.95
CA TRP A 183 10.25 4.12 -10.39
C TRP A 183 11.04 5.42 -10.21
N PHE A 184 10.44 6.57 -10.54
CA PHE A 184 11.07 7.88 -10.30
C PHE A 184 11.32 8.10 -8.82
N ILE A 185 10.30 7.89 -7.98
CA ILE A 185 10.41 8.04 -6.52
C ILE A 185 11.52 7.14 -5.98
N ASP A 186 11.58 5.88 -6.42
CA ASP A 186 12.62 4.94 -6.04
C ASP A 186 14.01 5.45 -6.41
N GLN A 187 14.19 6.15 -7.55
CA GLN A 187 15.46 6.78 -7.91
C GLN A 187 15.80 7.94 -6.97
N PHE A 188 14.84 8.80 -6.64
CA PHE A 188 15.06 9.92 -5.72
C PHE A 188 15.45 9.43 -4.32
N TYR A 189 14.95 8.29 -3.88
CA TYR A 189 15.31 7.73 -2.58
C TYR A 189 16.70 7.07 -2.50
N LYS A 190 17.43 6.92 -3.63
CA LYS A 190 18.76 6.28 -3.63
C LYS A 190 19.87 7.13 -3.00
N SER A 191 19.70 8.45 -2.92
CA SER A 191 20.71 9.35 -2.35
C SER A 191 20.10 10.34 -1.37
N ALA A 192 20.85 10.71 -0.32
CA ALA A 192 20.36 11.65 0.69
C ALA A 192 19.99 13.03 0.11
N PRO A 193 20.76 13.63 -0.83
CA PRO A 193 20.36 14.90 -1.44
C PRO A 193 19.05 14.82 -2.22
N THR A 194 18.86 13.75 -3.01
CA THR A 194 17.65 13.56 -3.81
C THR A 194 16.45 13.20 -2.94
N LYS A 195 16.64 12.46 -1.84
CA LYS A 195 15.61 12.22 -0.83
C LYS A 195 15.15 13.53 -0.19
N TYR A 196 16.09 14.37 0.23
CA TYR A 196 15.77 15.67 0.83
C TYR A 196 15.00 16.56 -0.15
N LEU A 197 15.43 16.62 -1.41
CA LEU A 197 14.71 17.33 -2.47
C LEU A 197 13.27 16.81 -2.64
N LEU A 198 13.11 15.49 -2.67
CA LEU A 198 11.81 14.85 -2.82
C LEU A 198 10.88 15.21 -1.66
N GLU A 199 11.32 15.02 -0.42
CA GLU A 199 10.49 15.18 0.77
C GLU A 199 10.24 16.64 1.16
N LYS A 200 11.17 17.56 0.89
CA LYS A 200 11.04 18.98 1.29
C LYS A 200 10.54 19.89 0.19
N PHE A 201 10.62 19.49 -1.07
CA PHE A 201 10.19 20.32 -2.19
C PHE A 201 9.18 19.63 -3.09
N ILE A 202 9.45 18.41 -3.57
CA ILE A 202 8.55 17.80 -4.56
C ILE A 202 7.22 17.39 -3.89
N PHE A 203 7.28 16.66 -2.78
CA PHE A 203 6.11 16.14 -2.07
C PHE A 203 5.16 17.22 -1.54
N PRO A 204 5.64 18.33 -0.94
CA PRO A 204 4.74 19.41 -0.52
C PRO A 204 3.99 20.06 -1.70
N PHE A 205 4.51 19.93 -2.92
CA PHE A 205 3.90 20.44 -4.14
C PHE A 205 3.33 19.33 -5.03
N ALA A 206 3.19 18.10 -4.53
CA ALA A 206 2.80 16.94 -5.32
C ALA A 206 1.46 17.10 -6.03
N HIS A 207 0.55 17.90 -5.47
CA HIS A 207 -0.74 18.22 -6.10
C HIS A 207 -0.61 18.97 -7.43
N TYR A 208 0.44 19.76 -7.63
CA TYR A 208 0.73 20.39 -8.92
C TYR A 208 1.30 19.39 -9.95
N PHE A 209 1.85 18.27 -9.48
CA PHE A 209 2.46 17.23 -10.30
C PHE A 209 1.54 16.02 -10.54
N MET A 210 0.32 16.04 -9.98
CA MET A 210 -0.74 15.09 -10.32
C MET A 210 -1.26 15.38 -11.74
N ILE A 211 -0.46 15.03 -12.74
CA ILE A 211 -0.86 15.04 -14.14
C ILE A 211 -1.88 13.92 -14.30
N THR A 212 -3.15 14.30 -14.30
CA THR A 212 -4.24 13.45 -14.78
C THR A 212 -4.12 13.40 -16.30
N ILE A 213 -3.88 12.19 -16.83
CA ILE A 213 -4.03 11.87 -18.25
C ILE A 213 -5.28 11.01 -18.38
#